data_AF-A0A7I7WM50-F1
#
_entry.id   AF-A0A7I7WM50-F1
#
_cell.length_a   1.000
_cell.length_b   1.000
_cell.length_c   1.000
_cell.angle_alpha   90.00
_cell.angle_beta   90.00
_cell.angle_gamma   90.00
#
_symmetry.space_group_name_H-M   'P 1'
#
loop_
_entity.id
_entity.type
_entity.pdbx_description
1 polymer ?
#
loop_
_entity_poly.entity_id
_entity_poly.type
_entity_poly.pdbx_seq_one_letter_code
_entity_poly.pdbx_strand_id
1 'polypeptide(L)' 'MRIDLAAPARTEIVTQECQGAVVGPNAGLAALAHEARRAALPNIERLPAARDAGISTDELIEVWKQL' A
#
# COMPACT_ATOMS: atom_id res chain seq x y z
N MET A 1 22.90 16.58 -4.83
CA MET A 1 22.33 16.79 -3.49
C MET A 1 21.34 15.66 -3.22
N ARG A 2 21.77 14.58 -2.55
CA ARG A 2 20.85 13.56 -2.02
C ARG A 2 20.51 14.02 -0.61
N ILE A 3 19.35 14.64 -0.43
CA ILE A 3 18.79 14.76 0.91
C ILE A 3 18.38 13.36 1.33
N ASP A 4 18.87 12.91 2.48
CA ASP A 4 18.37 11.73 3.19
C ASP A 4 16.95 12.02 3.71
N LEU A 5 16.00 12.14 2.77
CA LEU A 5 14.61 12.53 3.03
C LEU A 5 13.86 11.47 3.82
N ALA A 6 14.25 10.20 3.65
CA ALA A 6 13.56 9.04 4.21
C ALA A 6 14.50 8.26 5.12
N ALA A 7 14.82 8.82 6.29
CA ALA A 7 15.51 8.04 7.32
C ALA A 7 14.49 7.09 7.98
N PRO A 8 14.82 5.79 8.15
CA PRO A 8 13.86 4.79 8.63
C PRO A 8 13.12 5.18 9.92
N ALA A 9 13.86 5.70 10.91
CA ALA A 9 13.32 6.09 12.22
C ALA A 9 12.27 7.22 12.19
N ARG A 10 12.06 7.88 11.04
CA ARG A 10 11.07 8.95 10.84
C ARG A 10 10.29 8.79 9.53
N THR A 11 10.25 7.58 8.99
CA THR A 11 9.55 7.24 7.74
C THR A 11 8.54 6.15 8.02
N GLU A 12 7.39 6.27 7.38
CA GLU A 12 6.32 5.26 7.40
C GLU A 12 5.87 4.98 5.98
N ILE A 13 5.51 3.72 5.71
CA ILE A 13 4.86 3.33 4.46
C ILE A 13 3.39 3.10 4.75
N VAL A 14 2.53 3.90 4.11
CA VAL A 14 1.08 3.76 4.19
C VAL A 14 0.57 3.14 2.89
N THR A 15 -0.07 1.99 2.97
CA THR A 15 -0.86 1.47 1.84
C THR A 15 -2.24 2.11 1.85
N GLN A 16 -2.78 2.45 0.68
CA GLN A 16 -4.10 3.07 0.55
C GLN A 16 -4.97 2.22 -0.37
N GLU A 17 -6.24 2.10 -0.02
CA GLU A 17 -7.28 1.48 -0.86
C GLU A 17 -7.02 0.02 -1.27
N CYS A 18 -6.33 -0.76 -0.43
CA CYS A 18 -5.97 -2.16 -0.71
C CYS A 18 -7.07 -3.19 -0.37
N GLN A 19 -8.32 -2.75 -0.22
CA GLN A 19 -9.42 -3.63 0.11
C GLN A 19 -9.87 -4.53 -1.06
N GLY A 20 -10.53 -5.64 -0.74
CA GLY A 20 -11.05 -6.59 -1.73
C GLY A 20 -12.02 -5.97 -2.77
N ALA A 21 -12.74 -4.91 -2.41
CA ALA A 21 -13.61 -4.18 -3.35
C ALA A 21 -12.84 -3.39 -4.42
N VAL A 22 -11.54 -3.14 -4.22
CA VAL A 22 -10.66 -2.43 -5.16
C VAL A 22 -9.71 -3.39 -5.86
N VAL A 23 -9.09 -4.32 -5.14
CA VAL A 23 -8.04 -5.20 -5.70
C VAL A 23 -8.48 -6.65 -5.93
N GLY A 24 -9.60 -7.05 -5.33
CA GLY A 24 -10.09 -8.42 -5.32
C GLY A 24 -10.79 -8.86 -6.61
N PRO A 25 -11.27 -10.12 -6.66
CA PRO A 25 -11.90 -10.69 -7.85
C PRO A 25 -13.22 -10.01 -8.22
N ASN A 26 -13.90 -9.39 -7.24
CA ASN A 26 -15.19 -8.72 -7.41
C ASN A 26 -15.05 -7.19 -7.41
N ALA A 27 -13.90 -6.66 -7.80
CA ALA A 27 -13.65 -5.23 -7.74
C ALA A 27 -14.60 -4.43 -8.66
N GLY A 28 -15.18 -3.35 -8.15
CA GLY A 28 -16.17 -2.54 -8.87
C GLY A 28 -15.59 -1.75 -10.05
N LEU A 29 -14.26 -1.55 -10.08
CA LEU A 29 -13.54 -0.83 -11.13
C LEU A 29 -12.43 -1.72 -11.71
N ALA A 30 -12.77 -2.49 -12.75
CA ALA A 30 -11.90 -3.51 -13.34
C ALA A 30 -10.52 -2.97 -13.81
N ALA A 31 -10.49 -1.76 -14.38
CA ALA A 31 -9.25 -1.14 -14.84
C ALA A 31 -8.30 -0.86 -13.66
N LEU A 32 -8.79 -0.27 -12.57
CA LEU A 32 -7.98 -0.02 -11.37
C LEU A 32 -7.52 -1.33 -10.72
N ALA A 33 -8.39 -2.34 -10.67
CA ALA A 33 -8.02 -3.65 -10.15
C ALA A 33 -6.89 -4.31 -10.97
N HIS A 34 -6.90 -4.13 -12.30
CA HIS A 34 -5.82 -4.59 -13.17
C HIS A 34 -4.50 -3.87 -12.87
N GLU A 35 -4.53 -2.53 -12.77
CA GLU A 35 -3.37 -1.72 -12.41
C GLU A 35 -2.80 -2.10 -11.03
N ALA A 36 -3.67 -2.27 -10.04
CA ALA A 36 -3.28 -2.65 -8.68
C ALA A 36 -2.59 -4.02 -8.66
N ARG A 37 -3.14 -5.02 -9.37
CA ARG A 37 -2.51 -6.34 -9.49
C ARG A 37 -1.16 -6.27 -10.22
N ARG A 38 -1.03 -5.42 -11.23
CA ARG A 38 0.23 -5.30 -12.00
C ARG A 38 1.33 -4.60 -11.20
N ALA A 39 1.01 -3.55 -10.47
CA ALA A 39 2.01 -2.64 -9.91
C ALA A 39 1.97 -2.50 -8.38
N ALA A 40 0.78 -2.47 -7.76
CA ALA A 40 0.66 -2.21 -6.33
C ALA A 40 0.89 -3.49 -5.49
N LEU A 41 0.17 -4.57 -5.77
CA LEU A 41 0.24 -5.80 -4.96
C LEU A 41 1.66 -6.40 -4.87
N PRO A 42 2.43 -6.51 -5.97
CA PRO A 42 3.80 -7.04 -5.88
C PRO A 42 4.74 -6.18 -5.04
N ASN A 43 4.47 -4.88 -4.90
CA ASN A 43 5.24 -3.98 -4.04
C ASN A 43 4.78 -4.08 -2.58
N ILE A 44 3.48 -4.24 -2.34
CA ILE A 44 2.90 -4.44 -1.00
C ILE A 44 3.38 -5.76 -0.39
N GLU A 45 3.50 -6.82 -1.20
CA GLU A 45 4.09 -8.09 -0.77
C GLU A 45 5.54 -7.94 -0.23
N ARG A 46 6.22 -6.84 -0.56
CA ARG A 46 7.58 -6.54 -0.10
C ARG A 46 7.63 -5.69 1.17
N LEU A 47 6.50 -5.28 1.75
CA LEU A 47 6.47 -4.53 3.01
C LEU A 47 7.21 -5.18 4.18
N PRO A 48 7.31 -6.53 4.30
CA PRO A 48 8.17 -7.12 5.32
C PRO A 48 9.61 -6.59 5.29
N ALA A 49 10.18 -6.35 4.11
CA ALA A 49 11.54 -5.79 3.98
C ALA A 49 11.65 -4.36 4.54
N ALA A 50 10.57 -3.58 4.52
CA ALA A 50 10.55 -2.27 5.16
C ALA A 50 10.57 -2.39 6.69
N ARG A 51 9.83 -3.37 7.24
CA ARG A 51 9.85 -3.66 8.68
C ARG A 51 11.24 -4.12 9.13
N ASP A 52 11.89 -4.98 8.35
CA ASP A 52 13.28 -5.41 8.60
C ASP A 52 14.27 -4.23 8.57
N ALA A 53 13.98 -3.19 7.78
CA ALA A 53 14.75 -1.95 7.73
C ALA A 53 14.39 -0.94 8.85
N GLY A 54 13.46 -1.26 9.75
CA GLY A 54 13.02 -0.38 10.84
C GLY A 54 12.03 0.71 10.43
N ILE A 55 11.34 0.55 9.29
CA ILE A 55 10.28 1.44 8.81
C ILE A 55 8.92 0.90 9.27
N SER A 56 8.06 1.75 9.85
CA SER A 56 6.69 1.35 10.19
C SER A 56 5.84 1.22 8.93
N THR A 57 4.82 0.35 9.00
CA THR A 57 3.92 0.10 7.87
C THR A 57 2.50 0.08 8.38
N ASP A 58 1.65 0.92 7.81
CA ASP A 58 0.24 1.03 8.17
C ASP A 58 -0.65 0.88 6.93
N GLU A 59 -1.87 0.40 7.16
CA GLU A 59 -2.90 0.32 6.14
C GLU A 59 -3.94 1.41 6.39
N LEU A 60 -4.03 2.36 5.47
CA LEU A 60 -5.07 3.37 5.48
C LEU A 60 -6.26 2.84 4.70
N ILE A 61 -7.38 2.73 5.40
CA ILE A 61 -8.66 2.37 4.85
C ILE A 61 -9.51 3.63 4.92
N GLU A 62 -9.84 4.26 3.78
CA GLU A 62 -10.81 5.36 3.80
C GLU A 62 -12.14 4.89 4.40
N VAL A 63 -12.89 5.86 4.93
CA VAL A 63 -14.07 5.75 5.81
C VAL A 63 -15.29 5.03 5.16
N TRP A 64 -15.14 4.37 4.01
CA TRP A 64 -16.20 3.63 3.33
C TRP A 64 -16.55 2.27 3.97
N LYS A 65 -16.06 1.96 5.18
CA LYS A 65 -16.46 0.75 5.92
C LYS A 65 -17.94 0.71 6.34
N GLN A 66 -18.72 1.76 6.06
CA GLN A 66 -20.12 1.92 6.51
C GLN A 66 -21.14 2.15 5.39
N LEU A 67 -20.75 2.07 4.12
CA LEU A 67 -21.67 2.12 2.96
C LEU A 67 -21.55 0.84 2.13
#